data_AF-A0A0D7DZ90-F1
#
_entry.id   AF-A0A0D7DZ90-F1
#
_cell.length_a   1.000
_cell.length_b   1.000
_cell.length_c   1.000
_cell.angle_alpha   90.00
_cell.angle_beta   90.00
_cell.angle_gamma   90.00
#
_symmetry.space_group_name_H-M   'P 1'
#
loop_
_entity.id
_entity.type
_entity.pdbx_description
1 polymer ?
#
loop_
_entity_poly.entity_id
_entity_poly.type
_entity_poly.pdbx_seq_one_letter_code
_entity_poly.pdbx_strand_id
1 'polypeptide(L)'
;QYAPPHHFAINLPNTLAELRQRSYADYAWPRWLGRGFGANARVVAAIVGGITASMLIATLLLVPANVLFAAHHGPGAFYRVVPWPIMAGAAAATLLSAMLAIGISAASYWRAITPRAGTKAILRALYPAVLDIVTLRNLGGGGPGCNDADEKFSQQRRWFHHVMVAGFAFSLAATLIAAFYHHVYAVAAPYSLTSLPVLAGGIGGVTMLIGIGGLLLLERRADRALSAAAEIRLNIVFLVLLALVAGSGLAVLALRETAAMGLVLTLHLGIVIGFFAILPVSKAVHGLYRSLALLRAAIERARPRRSGDE
;
A
#
# COMPACT_ATOMS: atom_id res chain seq x y z
N GLN A 1 10.89 28.36 6.23
CA GLN A 1 9.62 27.63 6.02
C GLN A 1 8.48 28.62 6.18
N TYR A 2 7.44 28.61 5.31
CA TYR A 2 6.21 29.40 5.51
C TYR A 2 5.27 28.65 6.48
N ALA A 3 5.76 28.46 7.71
CA ALA A 3 4.99 27.93 8.81
C ALA A 3 5.15 28.89 9.99
N PRO A 4 4.10 29.13 10.79
CA PRO A 4 4.18 30.03 11.93
C PRO A 4 5.35 29.68 12.88
N PRO A 5 5.95 30.67 13.55
CA PRO A 5 5.55 32.07 13.57
C PRO A 5 6.17 32.91 12.44
N HIS A 6 5.32 33.57 11.66
CA HIS A 6 5.68 34.72 10.82
C HIS A 6 4.49 35.67 10.73
N HIS A 7 4.72 36.92 10.32
CA HIS A 7 3.74 38.01 10.43
C HIS A 7 2.41 37.78 9.69
N PHE A 8 2.39 36.95 8.64
CA PHE A 8 1.16 36.60 7.93
C PHE A 8 0.39 35.42 8.56
N ALA A 9 0.99 34.66 9.48
CA ALA A 9 0.41 33.46 10.09
C ALA A 9 -0.18 32.44 9.08
N ILE A 10 0.39 32.37 7.87
CA ILE A 10 -0.07 31.46 6.80
C ILE A 10 0.73 30.16 6.85
N ASN A 11 0.05 29.04 7.06
CA ASN A 11 0.66 27.71 6.97
C ASN A 11 0.49 27.13 5.55
N LEU A 12 1.35 27.57 4.63
CA LEU A 12 1.31 27.14 3.23
C LEU A 12 1.43 25.60 3.07
N PRO A 13 2.34 24.91 3.79
CA PRO A 13 2.41 23.44 3.77
C PRO A 13 1.08 22.76 4.14
N ASN A 14 0.40 23.21 5.20
CA ASN A 14 -0.88 22.65 5.60
C ASN A 14 -1.96 22.87 4.53
N THR A 15 -2.08 24.09 4.00
CA THR A 15 -3.08 24.42 2.96
C THR A 15 -2.88 23.58 1.70
N LEU A 16 -1.63 23.41 1.25
CA LEU A 16 -1.33 22.56 0.09
C LEU A 16 -1.55 21.06 0.38
N ALA A 17 -1.35 20.62 1.63
CA ALA A 17 -1.67 19.26 2.05
C ALA A 17 -3.18 18.98 2.00
N GLU A 18 -4.01 19.90 2.50
CA GLU A 18 -5.46 19.80 2.42
C GLU A 18 -5.96 19.81 0.97
N LEU A 19 -5.42 20.69 0.13
CA LEU A 19 -5.77 20.75 -1.28
C LEU A 19 -5.42 19.45 -2.02
N ARG A 20 -4.25 18.84 -1.74
CA ARG A 20 -3.88 17.52 -2.29
C ARG A 20 -4.92 16.47 -1.95
N GLN A 21 -5.35 16.40 -0.69
CA GLN A 21 -6.34 15.42 -0.23
C GLN A 21 -7.69 15.59 -0.93
N ARG A 22 -8.16 16.83 -1.07
CA ARG A 22 -9.40 17.14 -1.80
C ARG A 22 -9.29 16.74 -3.27
N SER A 23 -8.20 17.12 -3.93
CA SER A 23 -7.95 16.74 -5.32
C SER A 23 -7.96 15.24 -5.50
N TYR A 24 -7.32 14.46 -4.61
CA TYR A 24 -7.35 12.99 -4.72
C TYR A 24 -8.74 12.40 -4.53
N ALA A 25 -9.52 12.92 -3.59
CA ALA A 25 -10.90 12.50 -3.37
C ALA A 25 -11.79 12.73 -4.61
N ASP A 26 -11.58 13.82 -5.35
CA ASP A 26 -12.38 14.17 -6.54
C ASP A 26 -12.21 13.16 -7.70
N TYR A 27 -11.05 12.52 -7.78
CA TYR A 27 -10.73 11.51 -8.80
C TYR A 27 -10.81 10.07 -8.27
N ALA A 28 -11.24 9.85 -7.03
CA ALA A 28 -11.42 8.52 -6.48
C ALA A 28 -12.68 7.88 -7.09
N TRP A 29 -12.53 6.66 -7.59
CA TRP A 29 -13.63 5.85 -8.10
C TRP A 29 -13.79 4.58 -7.25
N PRO A 30 -15.03 4.14 -6.96
CA PRO A 30 -16.31 4.80 -7.22
C PRO A 30 -16.48 6.16 -6.53
N ARG A 31 -17.23 7.10 -7.13
CA ARG A 31 -17.35 8.48 -6.62
C ARG A 31 -17.92 8.58 -5.19
N TRP A 32 -18.80 7.64 -4.81
CA TRP A 32 -19.35 7.59 -3.46
C TRP A 32 -18.28 7.19 -2.41
N LEU A 33 -17.26 6.46 -2.83
CA LEU A 33 -16.07 6.10 -2.05
C LEU A 33 -15.07 7.27 -1.96
N GLY A 34 -15.12 8.26 -2.85
CA GLY A 34 -14.30 9.49 -2.77
C GLY A 34 -14.57 10.34 -1.52
N ARG A 35 -15.80 10.32 -0.99
CA ARG A 35 -16.08 10.91 0.35
C ARG A 35 -15.41 10.11 1.48
N GLY A 36 -15.12 8.84 1.22
CA GLY A 36 -14.33 7.94 2.06
C GLY A 36 -12.82 8.06 1.87
N PHE A 37 -12.30 8.94 1.00
CA PHE A 37 -10.86 9.23 0.94
C PHE A 37 -10.36 9.92 2.23
N GLY A 38 -11.29 10.38 3.07
CA GLY A 38 -11.07 10.70 4.48
C GLY A 38 -11.39 9.56 5.43
N ALA A 39 -11.20 8.29 5.02
CA ALA A 39 -11.56 7.11 5.81
C ALA A 39 -10.98 7.23 7.21
N ASN A 40 -11.85 7.54 8.15
CA ASN A 40 -11.50 7.52 9.55
C ASN A 40 -11.12 6.08 9.90
N ALA A 41 -10.21 5.92 10.86
CA ALA A 41 -9.78 4.61 11.37
C ALA A 41 -10.97 3.66 11.63
N ARG A 42 -12.13 4.22 12.02
CA ARG A 42 -13.41 3.52 12.21
C ARG A 42 -13.93 2.83 10.94
N VAL A 43 -13.89 3.48 9.78
CA VAL A 43 -14.36 2.89 8.51
C VAL A 43 -13.46 1.75 8.09
N VAL A 44 -12.14 1.96 8.16
CA VAL A 44 -11.16 0.91 7.87
C VAL A 44 -11.34 -0.27 8.83
N ALA A 45 -11.46 0.00 10.13
CA ALA A 45 -11.67 -1.03 11.14
C ALA A 45 -13.01 -1.76 10.93
N ALA A 46 -14.09 -1.06 10.58
CA ALA A 46 -15.39 -1.68 10.33
C ALA A 46 -15.38 -2.58 9.09
N ILE A 47 -14.77 -2.14 7.98
CA ILE A 47 -14.70 -2.94 6.75
C ILE A 47 -13.74 -4.11 6.92
N VAL A 48 -12.47 -3.85 7.29
CA VAL A 48 -11.46 -4.89 7.42
C VAL A 48 -11.82 -5.84 8.57
N GLY A 49 -12.20 -5.29 9.72
CA GLY A 49 -12.62 -6.07 10.87
C GLY A 49 -13.92 -6.82 10.62
N GLY A 50 -14.90 -6.23 9.92
CA GLY A 50 -16.14 -6.90 9.55
C GLY A 50 -15.92 -8.07 8.59
N ILE A 51 -15.11 -7.89 7.54
CA ILE A 51 -14.72 -8.97 6.63
C ILE A 51 -13.96 -10.06 7.40
N THR A 52 -12.96 -9.68 8.20
CA THR A 52 -12.17 -10.64 8.98
C THR A 52 -13.02 -11.42 9.97
N ALA A 53 -13.90 -10.74 10.72
CA ALA A 53 -14.82 -11.36 11.66
C ALA A 53 -15.81 -12.27 10.95
N SER A 54 -16.36 -11.85 9.80
CA SER A 54 -17.30 -12.68 9.03
C SER A 54 -16.64 -13.97 8.54
N MET A 55 -15.37 -13.90 8.09
CA MET A 55 -14.63 -15.09 7.68
C MET A 55 -14.31 -16.00 8.86
N LEU A 56 -13.89 -15.44 10.00
CA LEU A 56 -13.66 -16.21 11.22
C LEU A 56 -14.93 -16.91 11.69
N ILE A 57 -16.05 -16.20 11.75
CA ILE A 57 -17.35 -16.76 12.14
C ILE A 57 -17.76 -17.85 11.15
N ALA A 58 -17.65 -17.61 9.84
CA ALA A 58 -17.96 -18.60 8.81
C ALA A 58 -17.09 -19.86 8.97
N THR A 59 -15.78 -19.71 9.17
CA THR A 59 -14.88 -20.84 9.41
C THR A 59 -15.26 -21.60 10.68
N LEU A 60 -15.56 -20.91 11.79
CA LEU A 60 -15.96 -21.54 13.05
C LEU A 60 -17.29 -22.30 12.96
N LEU A 61 -18.22 -21.84 12.12
CA LEU A 61 -19.53 -22.46 11.96
C LEU A 61 -19.54 -23.59 10.92
N LEU A 62 -18.72 -23.47 9.87
CA LEU A 62 -18.77 -24.36 8.70
C LEU A 62 -17.66 -25.43 8.69
N VAL A 63 -16.54 -25.20 9.40
CA VAL A 63 -15.42 -26.14 9.45
C VAL A 63 -15.49 -26.95 10.75
N PRO A 64 -15.53 -28.29 10.68
CA PRO A 64 -15.52 -29.15 11.87
C PRO A 64 -14.34 -28.84 12.79
N ALA A 65 -14.56 -28.80 14.11
CA ALA A 65 -13.53 -28.44 15.08
C ALA A 65 -12.28 -29.34 15.01
N ASN A 66 -12.47 -30.64 14.72
CA ASN A 66 -11.38 -31.60 14.53
C ASN A 66 -10.54 -31.32 13.27
N VAL A 67 -11.05 -30.55 12.31
CA VAL A 67 -10.29 -30.07 11.15
C VAL A 67 -9.69 -28.71 11.45
N LEU A 68 -10.45 -27.79 12.05
CA LEU A 68 -9.98 -26.43 12.31
C LEU A 68 -8.79 -26.38 13.29
N PHE A 69 -8.82 -27.21 14.33
CA PHE A 69 -7.80 -27.27 15.39
C PHE A 69 -6.83 -28.46 15.24
N ALA A 70 -6.78 -29.11 14.07
CA ALA A 70 -5.78 -30.13 13.81
C ALA A 70 -4.45 -29.53 13.31
N ALA A 71 -3.35 -30.18 13.68
CA ALA A 71 -2.08 -29.99 13.00
C ALA A 71 -2.16 -30.68 11.63
N HIS A 72 -2.10 -29.90 10.55
CA HIS A 72 -2.09 -30.42 9.19
C HIS A 72 -0.69 -30.38 8.63
N HIS A 73 -0.22 -31.53 8.14
CA HIS A 73 1.09 -31.65 7.50
C HIS A 73 0.97 -32.01 6.03
N GLY A 74 1.94 -31.56 5.25
CA GLY A 74 2.08 -31.91 3.84
C GLY A 74 1.24 -31.08 2.86
N PRO A 75 1.34 -31.37 1.56
CA PRO A 75 0.70 -30.60 0.51
C PRO A 75 -0.82 -30.55 0.65
N GLY A 76 -1.41 -29.37 0.46
CA GLY A 76 -2.85 -29.15 0.54
C GLY A 76 -3.40 -28.93 1.95
N ALA A 77 -2.54 -28.89 2.99
CA ALA A 77 -2.96 -28.67 4.38
C ALA A 77 -3.85 -27.42 4.56
N PHE A 78 -3.52 -26.31 3.88
CA PHE A 78 -4.31 -25.07 3.96
C PHE A 78 -5.71 -25.23 3.34
N TYR A 79 -5.82 -26.02 2.27
CA TYR A 79 -7.06 -26.20 1.52
C TYR A 79 -8.09 -27.06 2.24
N ARG A 80 -7.67 -27.81 3.27
CA ARG A 80 -8.57 -28.57 4.14
C ARG A 80 -9.39 -27.66 5.06
N VAL A 81 -8.84 -26.52 5.45
CA VAL A 81 -9.53 -25.54 6.31
C VAL A 81 -10.31 -24.55 5.44
N VAL A 82 -9.65 -23.95 4.45
CA VAL A 82 -10.28 -23.00 3.53
C VAL A 82 -10.09 -23.50 2.10
N PRO A 83 -11.14 -23.98 1.43
CA PRO A 83 -11.05 -24.47 0.06
C PRO A 83 -10.39 -23.46 -0.88
N TRP A 84 -9.49 -23.94 -1.76
CA TRP A 84 -8.75 -23.09 -2.68
C TRP A 84 -9.62 -22.14 -3.50
N PRO A 85 -10.78 -22.55 -4.08
CA PRO A 85 -11.62 -21.64 -4.86
C PRO A 85 -12.13 -20.45 -4.04
N ILE A 86 -12.40 -20.64 -2.76
CA ILE A 86 -12.86 -19.57 -1.86
C ILE A 86 -11.70 -18.61 -1.59
N MET A 87 -10.54 -19.15 -1.21
CA MET A 87 -9.35 -18.35 -0.90
C MET A 87 -8.87 -17.54 -2.11
N ALA A 88 -8.63 -18.20 -3.24
CA ALA A 88 -8.17 -17.57 -4.46
C ALA A 88 -9.23 -16.67 -5.07
N GLY A 89 -10.49 -17.12 -5.10
CA GLY A 89 -11.60 -16.36 -5.66
C GLY A 89 -11.88 -15.06 -4.92
N ALA A 90 -11.94 -15.09 -3.58
CA ALA A 90 -12.20 -13.89 -2.79
C ALA A 90 -11.04 -12.88 -2.85
N ALA A 91 -9.79 -13.37 -2.80
CA ALA A 91 -8.60 -12.53 -2.97
C ALA A 91 -8.54 -11.92 -4.38
N ALA A 92 -8.75 -12.71 -5.43
CA ALA A 92 -8.75 -12.22 -6.81
C ALA A 92 -9.89 -11.24 -7.08
N ALA A 93 -11.11 -11.52 -6.63
CA ALA A 93 -12.25 -10.64 -6.82
C ALA A 93 -12.03 -9.26 -6.18
N THR A 94 -11.54 -9.21 -4.94
CA THR A 94 -11.26 -7.95 -4.26
C THR A 94 -10.06 -7.23 -4.86
N LEU A 95 -8.99 -7.93 -5.23
CA LEU A 95 -7.82 -7.34 -5.88
C LEU A 95 -8.16 -6.76 -7.25
N LEU A 96 -8.86 -7.51 -8.11
CA LEU A 96 -9.26 -7.05 -9.45
C LEU A 96 -10.21 -5.86 -9.37
N SER A 97 -11.15 -5.88 -8.42
CA SER A 97 -12.03 -4.74 -8.15
C SER A 97 -11.23 -3.51 -7.73
N ALA A 98 -10.22 -3.69 -6.87
CA ALA A 98 -9.34 -2.60 -6.45
C ALA A 98 -8.49 -2.07 -7.62
N MET A 99 -7.92 -2.95 -8.43
CA MET A 99 -7.15 -2.57 -9.63
C MET A 99 -8.01 -1.80 -10.64
N LEU A 100 -9.25 -2.24 -10.87
CA LEU A 100 -10.19 -1.55 -11.74
C LEU A 100 -10.49 -0.14 -11.20
N ALA A 101 -10.77 -0.03 -9.90
CA ALA A 101 -11.08 1.24 -9.25
C ALA A 101 -9.89 2.22 -9.31
N ILE A 102 -8.69 1.73 -9.01
CA ILE A 102 -7.45 2.50 -9.09
C ILE A 102 -7.15 2.88 -10.55
N GLY A 103 -7.37 1.98 -11.52
CA GLY A 103 -7.17 2.24 -12.94
C GLY A 103 -8.10 3.32 -13.50
N ILE A 104 -9.38 3.27 -13.14
CA ILE A 104 -10.36 4.33 -13.50
C ILE A 104 -9.97 5.66 -12.86
N SER A 105 -9.57 5.63 -11.58
CA SER A 105 -9.10 6.81 -10.85
C SER A 105 -7.86 7.42 -11.51
N ALA A 106 -6.88 6.59 -11.88
CA ALA A 106 -5.68 6.98 -12.60
C ALA A 106 -6.00 7.64 -13.94
N ALA A 107 -6.87 7.00 -14.73
CA ALA A 107 -7.27 7.49 -16.05
C ALA A 107 -7.99 8.84 -15.96
N SER A 108 -8.89 9.00 -14.99
CA SER A 108 -9.62 10.25 -14.75
C SER A 108 -8.67 11.39 -14.36
N TYR A 109 -7.75 11.13 -13.42
CA TYR A 109 -6.76 12.12 -12.99
C TYR A 109 -5.80 12.47 -14.12
N TRP A 110 -5.28 11.47 -14.83
CA TRP A 110 -4.42 11.68 -15.99
C TRP A 110 -5.10 12.56 -17.03
N ARG A 111 -6.35 12.27 -17.42
CA ARG A 111 -7.11 13.10 -18.38
C ARG A 111 -7.22 14.56 -17.94
N ALA A 112 -7.34 14.84 -16.65
CA ALA A 112 -7.41 16.20 -16.13
C ALA A 112 -6.05 16.93 -16.14
N ILE A 113 -4.95 16.19 -15.93
CA ILE A 113 -3.62 16.79 -15.82
C ILE A 113 -2.76 16.68 -17.10
N THR A 114 -3.19 15.91 -18.10
CA THR A 114 -2.37 15.61 -19.28
C THR A 114 -2.02 16.88 -20.04
N PRO A 115 -0.74 17.23 -20.19
CA PRO A 115 -0.34 18.37 -21.00
C PRO A 115 -0.56 18.07 -22.49
N ARG A 116 -0.84 19.09 -23.31
CA ARG A 116 -0.88 18.96 -24.78
C ARG A 116 0.51 18.59 -25.32
N ALA A 117 0.85 17.30 -25.35
CA ALA A 117 2.15 16.80 -25.75
C ALA A 117 1.97 15.63 -26.70
N GLY A 118 2.77 15.58 -27.78
CA GLY A 118 2.77 14.44 -28.69
C GLY A 118 3.33 13.18 -28.01
N THR A 119 2.94 12.00 -28.50
CA THR A 119 3.34 10.68 -27.96
C THR A 119 4.85 10.54 -27.75
N LYS A 120 5.66 11.09 -28.68
CA LYS A 120 7.13 11.07 -28.60
C LYS A 120 7.68 11.80 -27.36
N ALA A 121 7.05 12.91 -26.95
CA ALA A 121 7.45 13.66 -25.77
C ALA A 121 7.12 12.90 -24.48
N ILE A 122 5.95 12.24 -24.45
CA ILE A 122 5.55 11.37 -23.34
C ILE A 122 6.54 10.21 -23.19
N LEU A 123 6.86 9.52 -24.29
CA LEU A 123 7.81 8.40 -24.27
C LEU A 123 9.20 8.81 -23.76
N ARG A 124 9.70 9.97 -24.19
CA ARG A 124 10.98 10.52 -23.70
C ARG A 124 10.95 10.87 -22.21
N ALA A 125 9.82 11.31 -21.70
CA ALA A 125 9.65 11.67 -20.30
C ALA A 125 9.43 10.47 -19.36
N LEU A 126 9.11 9.28 -19.89
CA LEU A 126 8.88 8.09 -19.06
C LEU A 126 10.11 7.71 -18.25
N TYR A 127 11.28 7.59 -18.89
CA TYR A 127 12.50 7.19 -18.19
C TYR A 127 12.86 8.13 -17.01
N PRO A 128 12.99 9.46 -17.19
CA PRO A 128 13.28 10.35 -16.07
C PRO A 128 12.16 10.38 -15.02
N ALA A 129 10.89 10.24 -15.41
CA ALA A 129 9.78 10.16 -14.45
C ALA A 129 9.87 8.88 -13.60
N VAL A 130 10.12 7.73 -14.22
CA VAL A 130 10.28 6.45 -13.51
C VAL A 130 11.47 6.52 -12.56
N LEU A 131 12.59 7.10 -12.97
CA LEU A 131 13.73 7.32 -12.08
C LEU A 131 13.35 8.20 -10.87
N ASP A 132 12.67 9.33 -11.08
CA ASP A 132 12.24 10.22 -9.99
C ASP A 132 11.25 9.52 -9.04
N ILE A 133 10.38 8.64 -9.56
CA ILE A 133 9.42 7.84 -8.79
C ILE A 133 10.15 6.78 -7.97
N VAL A 134 10.97 5.94 -8.61
CA VAL A 134 11.66 4.81 -7.97
C VAL A 134 12.64 5.32 -6.94
N THR A 135 13.40 6.38 -7.23
CA THR A 135 14.38 6.94 -6.30
C THR A 135 13.74 7.77 -5.19
N LEU A 136 12.45 8.09 -5.27
CA LEU A 136 11.76 9.01 -4.36
C LEU A 136 12.49 10.35 -4.23
N ARG A 137 13.14 10.83 -5.30
CA ARG A 137 13.97 12.05 -5.31
C ARG A 137 13.23 13.26 -4.73
N ASN A 138 11.95 13.37 -5.04
CA ASN A 138 11.12 14.51 -4.65
C ASN A 138 10.50 14.35 -3.24
N LEU A 139 10.79 13.27 -2.50
CA LEU A 139 10.23 13.05 -1.16
C LEU A 139 10.76 14.10 -0.16
N GLY A 140 12.03 14.48 -0.29
CA GLY A 140 12.68 15.55 0.48
C GLY A 140 12.76 16.91 -0.24
N GLY A 141 11.82 17.20 -1.15
CA GLY A 141 11.85 18.44 -1.94
C GLY A 141 12.92 18.50 -3.05
N GLY A 142 13.58 17.38 -3.36
CA GLY A 142 14.61 17.31 -4.41
C GLY A 142 16.03 17.67 -3.97
N GLY A 143 16.23 17.95 -2.67
CA GLY A 143 17.50 18.36 -2.06
C GLY A 143 17.98 17.43 -0.93
N PRO A 144 18.70 17.95 0.09
CA PRO A 144 19.40 17.15 1.11
C PRO A 144 18.47 16.42 2.08
N GLY A 145 17.16 16.70 2.09
CA GLY A 145 16.18 15.98 2.91
C GLY A 145 15.08 16.90 3.42
N CYS A 146 14.24 16.38 4.30
CA CYS A 146 13.31 17.19 5.10
C CYS A 146 13.78 17.26 6.55
N ASN A 147 13.48 18.38 7.20
CA ASN A 147 13.66 18.59 8.64
C ASN A 147 12.47 17.92 9.35
N ASP A 148 12.49 16.59 9.42
CA ASP A 148 11.37 15.79 9.92
C ASP A 148 11.27 15.80 11.46
N ALA A 149 12.38 15.87 12.20
CA ALA A 149 12.39 15.76 13.67
C ALA A 149 13.15 16.89 14.37
N ASP A 150 14.10 17.51 13.66
CA ASP A 150 14.95 18.60 14.11
C ASP A 150 15.23 19.54 12.92
N GLU A 151 15.94 20.65 13.16
CA GLU A 151 16.32 21.61 12.11
C GLU A 151 17.32 21.05 11.09
N LYS A 152 17.74 19.79 11.25
CA LYS A 152 18.70 19.12 10.37
C LYS A 152 17.99 18.36 9.24
N PHE A 153 18.54 18.49 8.05
CA PHE A 153 18.06 17.73 6.90
C PHE A 153 18.31 16.23 7.10
N SER A 154 17.27 15.44 6.92
CA SER A 154 17.32 13.98 7.06
C SER A 154 16.74 13.27 5.83
N GLN A 155 17.34 12.13 5.49
CA GLN A 155 16.85 11.20 4.47
C GLN A 155 16.16 9.97 5.08
N GLN A 156 15.98 9.93 6.40
CA GLN A 156 15.45 8.74 7.10
C GLN A 156 14.08 8.31 6.55
N ARG A 157 13.17 9.27 6.29
CA ARG A 157 11.86 8.98 5.69
C ARG A 157 11.98 8.26 4.35
N ARG A 158 12.94 8.67 3.51
CA ARG A 158 13.22 8.03 2.22
C ARG A 158 13.72 6.61 2.40
N TRP A 159 14.69 6.39 3.28
CA TRP A 159 15.23 5.06 3.57
C TRP A 159 14.16 4.10 4.08
N PHE A 160 13.41 4.48 5.11
CA PHE A 160 12.36 3.62 5.65
C PHE A 160 11.22 3.37 4.65
N HIS A 161 10.90 4.34 3.79
CA HIS A 161 9.95 4.12 2.70
C HIS A 161 10.48 3.11 1.67
N HIS A 162 11.76 3.17 1.30
CA HIS A 162 12.36 2.16 0.41
C HIS A 162 12.37 0.77 1.05
N VAL A 163 12.71 0.68 2.33
CA VAL A 163 12.67 -0.58 3.08
C VAL A 163 11.24 -1.15 3.08
N MET A 164 10.22 -0.33 3.40
CA MET A 164 8.82 -0.74 3.35
C MET A 164 8.40 -1.22 1.96
N VAL A 165 8.73 -0.46 0.91
CA VAL A 165 8.36 -0.80 -0.49
C VAL A 165 9.08 -2.04 -0.97
N ALA A 166 10.36 -2.22 -0.63
CA ALA A 166 11.10 -3.44 -0.93
C ALA A 166 10.45 -4.65 -0.25
N GLY A 167 10.06 -4.52 1.02
CA GLY A 167 9.32 -5.55 1.74
C GLY A 167 8.02 -5.93 1.04
N PHE A 168 7.19 -4.93 0.68
CA PHE A 168 5.97 -5.13 -0.09
C PHE A 168 6.22 -5.82 -1.43
N ALA A 169 7.25 -5.40 -2.17
CA ALA A 169 7.62 -6.00 -3.46
C ALA A 169 8.02 -7.47 -3.33
N PHE A 170 8.78 -7.83 -2.29
CA PHE A 170 9.10 -9.22 -1.99
C PHE A 170 7.87 -10.06 -1.61
N SER A 171 6.94 -9.53 -0.81
CA SER A 171 5.67 -10.20 -0.50
C SER A 171 4.78 -10.40 -1.73
N LEU A 172 4.74 -9.42 -2.64
CA LEU A 172 4.05 -9.56 -3.92
C LEU A 172 4.73 -10.63 -4.79
N ALA A 173 6.06 -10.61 -4.89
CA ALA A 173 6.81 -11.63 -5.63
C ALA A 173 6.55 -13.03 -5.07
N ALA A 174 6.51 -13.20 -3.75
CA ALA A 174 6.15 -14.46 -3.09
C ALA A 174 4.78 -14.97 -3.54
N THR A 175 3.79 -14.08 -3.61
CA THR A 175 2.42 -14.42 -4.05
C THR A 175 2.39 -14.82 -5.53
N LEU A 176 3.10 -14.10 -6.39
CA LEU A 176 3.18 -14.41 -7.82
C LEU A 176 3.91 -15.73 -8.08
N ILE A 177 5.02 -15.99 -7.37
CA ILE A 177 5.76 -17.25 -7.46
C ILE A 177 4.91 -18.42 -6.92
N ALA A 178 4.18 -18.23 -5.82
CA ALA A 178 3.24 -19.23 -5.30
C ALA A 178 2.12 -19.55 -6.31
N ALA A 179 1.54 -18.53 -6.94
CA ALA A 179 0.54 -18.72 -7.99
C ALA A 179 1.13 -19.49 -9.19
N PHE A 180 2.36 -19.17 -9.60
CA PHE A 180 3.08 -19.90 -10.64
C PHE A 180 3.31 -21.37 -10.24
N TYR A 181 3.75 -21.63 -9.00
CA TYR A 181 3.94 -22.99 -8.47
C TYR A 181 2.64 -23.80 -8.51
N HIS A 182 1.52 -23.17 -8.13
CA HIS A 182 0.23 -23.84 -8.11
C HIS A 182 -0.29 -24.14 -9.52
N HIS A 183 -0.24 -23.17 -10.44
CA HIS A 183 -0.85 -23.32 -11.77
C HIS A 183 0.04 -24.01 -12.80
N VAL A 184 1.36 -23.88 -12.70
CA VAL A 184 2.30 -24.44 -13.68
C VAL A 184 2.91 -25.75 -13.20
N TYR A 185 3.33 -25.80 -11.93
CA TYR A 185 3.96 -27.00 -11.36
C TYR A 185 2.99 -27.91 -10.58
N ALA A 186 1.71 -27.52 -10.46
CA ALA A 186 0.70 -28.25 -9.68
C ALA A 186 1.13 -28.52 -8.22
N VAL A 187 2.00 -27.68 -7.66
CA VAL A 187 2.47 -27.83 -6.27
C VAL A 187 1.51 -27.11 -5.33
N ALA A 188 0.85 -27.88 -4.46
CA ALA A 188 -0.06 -27.38 -3.45
C ALA A 188 0.69 -26.80 -2.23
N ALA A 189 0.24 -25.65 -1.74
CA ALA A 189 0.71 -25.11 -0.47
C ALA A 189 0.23 -25.99 0.70
N PRO A 190 0.93 -26.03 1.86
CA PRO A 190 2.12 -25.26 2.25
C PRO A 190 3.40 -25.71 1.54
N TYR A 191 4.27 -24.74 1.21
CA TYR A 191 5.57 -24.99 0.59
C TYR A 191 6.67 -25.20 1.64
N SER A 192 7.81 -25.80 1.23
CA SER A 192 8.97 -25.96 2.12
C SER A 192 9.53 -24.59 2.58
N LEU A 193 10.20 -24.57 3.75
CA LEU A 193 10.82 -23.36 4.29
C LEU A 193 11.87 -22.73 3.37
N THR A 194 12.53 -23.56 2.57
CA THR A 194 13.59 -23.16 1.64
C THR A 194 13.04 -22.80 0.25
N SER A 195 11.73 -22.92 0.05
CA SER A 195 11.10 -22.56 -1.23
C SER A 195 11.14 -21.05 -1.47
N LEU A 196 11.21 -20.65 -2.75
CA LEU A 196 11.22 -19.25 -3.14
C LEU A 196 10.02 -18.46 -2.62
N PRO A 197 8.77 -18.95 -2.65
CA PRO A 197 7.62 -18.24 -2.06
C PRO A 197 7.82 -17.94 -0.57
N VAL A 198 8.31 -18.91 0.20
CA VAL A 198 8.46 -18.75 1.65
C VAL A 198 9.60 -17.80 1.99
N LEU A 199 10.75 -17.93 1.31
CA LEU A 199 11.88 -17.03 1.53
C LEU A 199 11.55 -15.58 1.14
N ALA A 200 10.97 -15.38 -0.05
CA ALA A 200 10.54 -14.05 -0.49
C ALA A 200 9.46 -13.48 0.44
N GLY A 201 8.51 -14.30 0.87
CA GLY A 201 7.43 -13.87 1.76
C GLY A 201 7.93 -13.50 3.16
N GLY A 202 8.84 -14.31 3.72
CA GLY A 202 9.45 -14.09 5.03
C GLY A 202 10.33 -12.84 5.06
N ILE A 203 11.24 -12.70 4.08
CA ILE A 203 12.06 -11.50 3.92
C ILE A 203 11.16 -10.28 3.71
N GLY A 204 10.19 -10.39 2.81
CA GLY A 204 9.25 -9.32 2.50
C GLY A 204 8.48 -8.83 3.74
N GLY A 205 7.93 -9.75 4.52
CA GLY A 205 7.20 -9.43 5.76
C GLY A 205 8.07 -8.73 6.80
N VAL A 206 9.27 -9.25 7.07
CA VAL A 206 10.19 -8.67 8.06
C VAL A 206 10.67 -7.29 7.63
N THR A 207 11.14 -7.17 6.38
CA THR A 207 11.61 -5.89 5.84
C THR A 207 10.48 -4.86 5.83
N MET A 208 9.25 -5.27 5.47
CA MET A 208 8.09 -4.38 5.49
C MET A 208 7.79 -3.85 6.90
N LEU A 209 7.83 -4.71 7.93
CA LEU A 209 7.61 -4.29 9.32
C LEU A 209 8.69 -3.33 9.82
N ILE A 210 9.96 -3.54 9.45
CA ILE A 210 11.06 -2.62 9.79
C ILE A 210 10.81 -1.24 9.17
N GLY A 211 10.46 -1.19 7.89
CA GLY A 211 10.16 0.06 7.19
C GLY A 211 8.96 0.80 7.82
N ILE A 212 7.89 0.06 8.13
CA ILE A 212 6.70 0.62 8.80
C ILE A 212 7.03 1.16 10.19
N GLY A 213 7.79 0.41 10.99
CA GLY A 213 8.20 0.83 12.33
C GLY A 213 9.00 2.13 12.30
N GLY A 214 9.95 2.25 11.36
CA GLY A 214 10.71 3.48 11.16
C GLY A 214 9.83 4.67 10.75
N LEU A 215 8.90 4.47 9.81
CA LEU A 215 7.96 5.52 9.37
C LEU A 215 7.02 5.95 10.49
N LEU A 216 6.51 5.03 11.31
CA LEU A 216 5.67 5.35 12.47
C LEU A 216 6.44 6.12 13.54
N LEU A 217 7.71 5.77 13.76
CA LEU A 217 8.57 6.50 14.69
C LEU A 217 8.84 7.93 14.22
N LEU A 218 9.11 8.10 12.91
CA LEU A 218 9.25 9.42 12.28
C LEU A 218 7.96 10.23 12.42
N GLU A 219 6.81 9.65 12.11
CA GLU A 219 5.51 10.34 12.21
C GLU A 219 5.19 10.77 13.65
N ARG A 220 5.61 10.00 14.66
CA ARG A 220 5.47 10.36 16.08
C ARG A 220 6.37 11.53 16.49
N ARG A 221 7.55 11.64 15.89
CA ARG A 221 8.54 12.69 16.19
C ARG A 221 8.31 13.97 15.38
N ALA A 222 7.59 13.86 14.27
CA ALA A 222 7.37 14.99 13.37
C ALA A 222 6.54 16.11 14.00
N ASP A 223 6.89 17.35 13.65
CA ASP A 223 6.13 18.52 14.08
C ASP A 223 4.72 18.49 13.50
N ARG A 224 3.74 18.41 14.41
CA ARG A 224 2.31 18.36 14.07
C ARG A 224 1.82 19.68 13.49
N ALA A 225 2.48 20.80 13.76
CA ALA A 225 2.10 22.10 13.20
C ALA A 225 2.29 22.17 11.68
N LEU A 226 3.18 21.36 11.11
CA LEU A 226 3.51 21.37 9.68
C LEU A 226 2.64 20.44 8.83
N SER A 227 1.87 19.55 9.47
CA SER A 227 1.16 18.46 8.80
C SER A 227 -0.33 18.51 9.06
N ALA A 228 -1.14 18.35 8.01
CA ALA A 228 -2.59 18.26 8.15
C ALA A 228 -2.97 17.04 9.01
N ALA A 229 -3.76 17.25 10.07
CA ALA A 229 -4.16 16.19 11.00
C ALA A 229 -4.85 15.00 10.32
N ALA A 230 -5.58 15.26 9.23
CA ALA A 230 -6.19 14.21 8.42
C ALA A 230 -5.14 13.35 7.68
N GLU A 231 -4.06 13.96 7.17
CA GLU A 231 -2.97 13.24 6.50
C GLU A 231 -2.22 12.33 7.48
N ILE A 232 -1.91 12.82 8.69
CA ILE A 232 -1.29 12.02 9.75
C ILE A 232 -2.15 10.80 10.08
N ARG A 233 -3.47 10.99 10.29
CA ARG A 233 -4.38 9.88 10.61
C ARG A 233 -4.42 8.83 9.49
N LEU A 234 -4.52 9.26 8.23
CA LEU A 234 -4.53 8.36 7.09
C LEU A 234 -3.21 7.60 6.96
N ASN A 235 -2.07 8.25 7.20
CA ASN A 235 -0.75 7.62 7.21
C ASN A 235 -0.69 6.51 8.26
N ILE A 236 -1.05 6.81 9.51
CA ILE A 236 -1.00 5.86 10.61
C ILE A 236 -1.93 4.68 10.34
N VAL A 237 -3.19 4.93 9.94
CA VAL A 237 -4.16 3.85 9.66
C VAL A 237 -3.65 2.93 8.55
N PHE A 238 -3.11 3.49 7.46
CA PHE A 238 -2.56 2.70 6.37
C PHE A 238 -1.34 1.87 6.80
N LEU A 239 -0.40 2.48 7.53
CA LEU A 239 0.79 1.80 8.04
C LEU A 239 0.44 0.67 9.01
N VAL A 240 -0.52 0.88 9.91
CA VAL A 240 -1.00 -0.15 10.84
C VAL A 240 -1.67 -1.29 10.07
N LEU A 241 -2.53 -0.99 9.10
CA LEU A 241 -3.16 -2.02 8.28
C LEU A 241 -2.13 -2.84 7.50
N LEU A 242 -1.13 -2.20 6.90
CA LEU A 242 -0.05 -2.89 6.20
C LEU A 242 0.81 -3.75 7.14
N ALA A 243 1.03 -3.29 8.37
CA ALA A 243 1.71 -4.07 9.41
C ALA A 243 0.88 -5.28 9.84
N LEU A 244 -0.45 -5.15 9.94
CA LEU A 244 -1.35 -6.28 10.22
C LEU A 244 -1.29 -7.32 9.10
N VAL A 245 -1.27 -6.90 7.84
CA VAL A 245 -1.09 -7.81 6.69
C VAL A 245 0.25 -8.56 6.78
N ALA A 246 1.36 -7.83 6.98
CA ALA A 246 2.69 -8.44 7.08
C ALA A 246 2.81 -9.38 8.29
N GLY A 247 2.40 -8.90 9.47
CA GLY A 247 2.52 -9.60 10.73
C GLY A 247 1.64 -10.86 10.76
N SER A 248 0.41 -10.78 10.26
CA SER A 248 -0.45 -11.97 10.14
C SER A 248 0.11 -13.00 9.15
N GLY A 249 0.75 -12.56 8.05
CA GLY A 249 1.41 -13.48 7.12
C GLY A 249 2.61 -14.20 7.74
N LEU A 250 3.44 -13.48 8.51
CA LEU A 250 4.53 -14.09 9.29
C LEU A 250 4.00 -15.02 10.39
N ALA A 251 2.87 -14.67 11.02
CA ALA A 251 2.22 -15.52 12.00
C ALA A 251 1.71 -16.83 11.37
N VAL A 252 1.12 -16.78 10.16
CA VAL A 252 0.78 -17.99 9.40
C VAL A 252 2.03 -18.83 9.17
N LEU A 253 3.13 -18.23 8.72
CA LEU A 253 4.37 -18.96 8.47
C LEU A 253 4.93 -19.64 9.73
N ALA A 254 4.91 -18.95 10.87
CA ALA A 254 5.40 -19.45 12.15
C ALA A 254 4.52 -20.55 12.76
N LEU A 255 3.20 -20.45 12.56
CA LEU A 255 2.22 -21.34 13.19
C LEU A 255 1.66 -22.41 12.24
N ARG A 256 2.17 -22.51 11.00
CA ARG A 256 1.59 -23.37 9.95
C ARG A 256 1.55 -24.87 10.28
N GLU A 257 2.45 -25.37 11.14
CA GLU A 257 2.52 -26.79 11.54
C GLU A 257 1.78 -27.05 12.87
N THR A 258 1.00 -26.08 13.37
CA THR A 258 0.32 -26.17 14.67
C THR A 258 -1.19 -26.22 14.51
N ALA A 259 -1.89 -26.61 15.59
CA ALA A 259 -3.35 -26.54 15.69
C ALA A 259 -3.93 -25.12 15.48
N ALA A 260 -3.12 -24.07 15.65
CA ALA A 260 -3.55 -22.69 15.44
C ALA A 260 -3.58 -22.28 13.96
N MET A 261 -3.03 -23.10 13.05
CA MET A 261 -2.87 -22.75 11.64
C MET A 261 -4.18 -22.33 10.98
N GLY A 262 -5.27 -23.08 11.17
CA GLY A 262 -6.55 -22.79 10.54
C GLY A 262 -7.13 -21.43 10.92
N LEU A 263 -7.02 -21.05 12.20
CA LEU A 263 -7.47 -19.75 12.69
C LEU A 263 -6.60 -18.60 12.18
N VAL A 264 -5.28 -18.74 12.26
CA VAL A 264 -4.35 -17.68 11.84
C VAL A 264 -4.38 -17.49 10.33
N LEU A 265 -4.55 -18.57 9.56
CA LEU A 265 -4.78 -18.50 8.11
C LEU A 265 -6.06 -17.73 7.78
N THR A 266 -7.17 -18.04 8.46
CA THR A 266 -8.45 -17.36 8.26
C THR A 266 -8.35 -15.87 8.61
N LEU A 267 -7.70 -15.56 9.74
CA LEU A 267 -7.44 -14.19 10.17
C LEU A 267 -6.64 -13.42 9.11
N HIS A 268 -5.53 -14.00 8.63
CA HIS A 268 -4.69 -13.38 7.61
C HIS A 268 -5.47 -13.14 6.31
N LEU A 269 -6.24 -14.13 5.85
CA LEU A 269 -7.03 -14.02 4.63
C LEU A 269 -8.09 -12.92 4.74
N GLY A 270 -8.79 -12.82 5.87
CA GLY A 270 -9.74 -11.74 6.15
C GLY A 270 -9.09 -10.36 6.13
N ILE A 271 -7.90 -10.22 6.72
CA ILE A 271 -7.13 -8.97 6.73
C ILE A 271 -6.69 -8.60 5.30
N VAL A 272 -6.21 -9.56 4.50
CA VAL A 272 -5.78 -9.32 3.11
C VAL A 272 -6.95 -8.93 2.20
N ILE A 273 -8.05 -9.66 2.26
CA ILE A 273 -9.27 -9.35 1.48
C ILE A 273 -9.81 -7.98 1.88
N GLY A 274 -9.87 -7.69 3.19
CA GLY A 274 -10.25 -6.37 3.70
C GLY A 274 -9.30 -5.27 3.22
N PHE A 275 -7.99 -5.53 3.22
CA PHE A 275 -6.97 -4.61 2.71
C PHE A 275 -7.18 -4.29 1.22
N PHE A 276 -7.44 -5.30 0.38
CA PHE A 276 -7.75 -5.06 -1.04
C PHE A 276 -9.04 -4.27 -1.22
N ALA A 277 -10.09 -4.55 -0.43
CA ALA A 277 -11.35 -3.83 -0.51
C ALA A 277 -11.21 -2.32 -0.19
N ILE A 278 -10.36 -1.96 0.78
CA ILE A 278 -10.11 -0.55 1.16
C ILE A 278 -9.02 0.13 0.31
N LEU A 279 -8.21 -0.64 -0.43
CA LEU A 279 -7.07 -0.13 -1.17
C LEU A 279 -7.37 1.10 -2.05
N PRO A 280 -8.49 1.17 -2.82
CA PRO A 280 -8.80 2.30 -3.69
C PRO A 280 -9.12 3.62 -2.97
N VAL A 281 -9.42 3.57 -1.67
CA VAL A 281 -9.70 4.76 -0.84
C VAL A 281 -8.67 4.96 0.27
N SER A 282 -7.59 4.19 0.22
CA SER A 282 -6.49 4.30 1.17
C SER A 282 -5.43 5.30 0.72
N LYS A 283 -4.49 5.61 1.62
CA LYS A 283 -3.31 6.43 1.31
C LYS A 283 -2.45 5.85 0.17
N ALA A 284 -2.57 4.55 -0.16
CA ALA A 284 -1.81 3.93 -1.25
C ALA A 284 -2.00 4.64 -2.60
N VAL A 285 -3.20 5.15 -2.88
CA VAL A 285 -3.52 5.81 -4.16
C VAL A 285 -2.77 7.13 -4.33
N HIS A 286 -2.30 7.75 -3.24
CA HIS A 286 -1.42 8.92 -3.33
C HIS A 286 -0.17 8.63 -4.15
N GLY A 287 0.42 7.44 -4.01
CA GLY A 287 1.59 7.04 -4.79
C GLY A 287 1.32 7.10 -6.29
N LEU A 288 0.15 6.63 -6.73
CA LEU A 288 -0.28 6.68 -8.13
C LEU A 288 -0.45 8.12 -8.61
N TYR A 289 -1.23 8.95 -7.91
CA TYR A 289 -1.46 10.34 -8.32
C TYR A 289 -0.15 11.15 -8.34
N ARG A 290 0.74 10.90 -7.38
CA ARG A 290 2.08 11.49 -7.34
C ARG A 290 2.92 11.05 -8.54
N SER A 291 2.90 9.78 -8.90
CA SER A 291 3.60 9.27 -10.09
C SER A 291 3.12 9.93 -11.39
N LEU A 292 1.81 10.09 -11.54
CA LEU A 292 1.22 10.78 -12.71
C LEU A 292 1.61 12.26 -12.75
N ALA A 293 1.64 12.94 -11.60
CA ALA A 293 2.10 14.32 -11.51
C ALA A 293 3.60 14.47 -11.86
N LEU A 294 4.44 13.52 -11.42
CA LEU A 294 5.87 13.49 -11.78
C LEU A 294 6.08 13.23 -13.27
N LEU A 295 5.27 12.35 -13.88
CA LEU A 295 5.30 12.14 -15.32
C LEU A 295 4.93 13.44 -16.08
N ARG A 296 3.87 14.13 -15.66
CA ARG A 296 3.53 15.45 -16.22
C ARG A 296 4.69 16.43 -16.09
N ALA A 297 5.29 16.54 -14.90
CA ALA A 297 6.41 17.45 -14.66
C ALA A 297 7.62 17.11 -15.56
N ALA A 298 7.89 15.82 -15.77
CA ALA A 298 8.95 15.38 -16.69
C ALA A 298 8.63 15.75 -18.16
N ILE A 299 7.37 15.64 -18.59
CA ILE A 299 6.93 16.06 -19.93
C ILE A 299 7.10 17.57 -20.11
N GLU A 300 6.71 18.37 -19.12
CA GLU A 300 6.85 19.83 -19.15
C GLU A 300 8.32 20.26 -19.21
N ARG A 301 9.20 19.60 -18.45
CA ARG A 301 10.67 19.85 -18.49
C ARG A 301 11.31 19.43 -19.82
N ALA A 302 10.75 18.43 -20.50
CA ALA A 302 11.26 17.96 -21.79
C ALA A 302 10.81 18.84 -22.97
N ARG A 303 9.93 19.82 -22.76
CA ARG A 303 9.58 20.79 -23.80
C ARG A 303 10.75 21.75 -24.02
N PRO A 304 11.10 22.07 -25.27
CA PRO A 304 12.02 23.17 -25.54
C PRO A 304 11.52 24.43 -24.83
N ARG A 305 12.37 25.08 -24.04
CA ARG A 305 12.08 26.44 -23.59
C ARG A 305 11.86 27.26 -24.87
N ARG A 306 10.71 27.93 -24.99
CA ARG A 306 10.54 28.95 -26.03
C ARG A 306 11.62 30.00 -25.74
N SER A 307 12.63 30.08 -26.60
CA SER A 307 13.50 31.24 -26.67
C SER A 307 12.65 32.38 -27.23
N GLY A 308 12.21 33.30 -26.37
CA GLY A 308 11.37 34.43 -26.79
C GLY A 308 10.44 34.85 -25.67
N ASP A 309 10.99 35.59 -24.70
CA ASP A 309 10.48 36.87 -24.19
C ASP A 309 11.36 37.27 -23.00
N GLU A 310 12.55 37.77 -23.34
CA GLU A 310 13.33 38.86 -22.71
C GLU A 310 14.64 39.06 -23.48
#